data_AF-A0ABD2WLQ7-F1
#
_entry.id   AF-A0ABD2WLQ7-F1
#
_cell.length_a   1.000
_cell.length_b   1.000
_cell.length_c   1.000
_cell.angle_alpha   90.00
_cell.angle_beta   90.00
_cell.angle_gamma   90.00
#
_symmetry.space_group_name_H-M   'P 1'
#
loop_
_entity.id
_entity.type
_entity.pdbx_description
1 polymer ?
#
loop_
_entity_poly.entity_id
_entity_poly.type
_entity_poly.pdbx_seq_one_letter_code
_entity_poly.pdbx_strand_id
1 'polypeptide(L)' 'MSDAQVKKEKELEPIDKVELMLKKTGCIDLHHAVQECFFETHDWRQCQDQIKKFKDCMNVYRESQEKKYS' A
#
# COMPACT_ATOMS: atom_id res chain seq x y z
N MET A 1 25.38 -15.84 -19.59
CA MET A 1 24.45 -14.70 -19.62
C MET A 1 25.14 -13.59 -18.84
N SER A 2 25.44 -12.46 -19.47
CA SER A 2 26.36 -11.47 -18.90
C SER A 2 25.64 -10.52 -17.95
N ASP A 3 26.32 -10.10 -16.88
CA ASP A 3 25.85 -9.18 -15.84
C ASP A 3 25.31 -7.83 -16.35
N ALA A 4 25.56 -7.50 -17.61
CA ALA A 4 25.01 -6.34 -18.30
C ALA A 4 23.52 -6.48 -18.64
N GLN A 5 23.01 -7.71 -18.83
CA GLN A 5 21.60 -7.95 -19.15
C GLN A 5 20.70 -7.73 -17.92
N VAL A 6 21.16 -8.13 -16.73
CA VAL A 6 20.41 -7.99 -15.47
C VAL A 6 20.20 -6.52 -15.07
N LYS A 7 21.13 -5.62 -15.43
CA LYS A 7 21.03 -4.18 -15.10
C LYS A 7 19.97 -3.45 -15.93
N LYS A 8 19.66 -3.90 -17.15
CA LYS A 8 18.71 -3.25 -18.06
C LYS A 8 17.26 -3.67 -17.80
N GLU A 9 17.02 -4.89 -17.31
CA GLU A 9 15.68 -5.34 -16.90
C GLU A 9 15.22 -4.72 -15.58
N LYS A 10 16.16 -4.43 -14.65
CA LYS A 10 15.84 -3.81 -13.36
C LYS A 10 15.32 -2.37 -13.45
N GLU A 11 15.56 -1.68 -14.57
CA GLU A 11 15.10 -0.30 -14.80
C GLU A 11 13.63 -0.23 -15.28
N LEU A 12 13.01 -1.39 -15.56
CA LEU A 12 11.64 -1.53 -16.06
C LEU A 12 10.81 -2.47 -15.18
N GLU A 13 11.14 -2.62 -13.89
CA GLU A 13 10.18 -3.26 -12.99
C GLU A 13 8.88 -2.45 -13.02
N PRO A 14 7.75 -3.08 -13.37
CA PRO A 14 6.49 -2.38 -13.45
C PRO A 14 6.19 -1.79 -12.07
N ILE A 15 6.16 -0.46 -11.99
CA ILE A 15 5.80 0.26 -10.76
C ILE A 15 4.51 -0.36 -10.23
N ASP A 16 4.53 -0.85 -8.99
CA ASP A 16 3.35 -1.42 -8.37
C ASP A 16 2.26 -0.35 -8.33
N LYS A 17 1.22 -0.57 -9.13
CA LYS A 17 0.09 0.36 -9.25
C LYS A 17 -0.63 0.51 -7.92
N VAL A 18 -0.63 -0.53 -7.07
CA VAL A 18 -1.24 -0.48 -5.75
C VAL A 18 -0.43 0.45 -4.84
N GLU A 19 0.89 0.29 -4.79
CA GLU A 19 1.75 1.15 -4.00
C GLU A 19 1.67 2.62 -4.44
N LEU A 20 1.66 2.88 -5.75
CA LEU A 20 1.48 4.24 -6.28
C LEU A 20 0.13 4.85 -5.86
N MET A 21 -0.93 4.06 -5.89
CA MET A 21 -2.26 4.52 -5.45
C MET A 21 -2.28 4.77 -3.95
N LEU A 22 -1.66 3.92 -3.14
CA LEU A 22 -1.54 4.09 -1.68
C LEU A 22 -0.74 5.33 -1.29
N LYS A 23 0.33 5.66 -2.04
CA LYS A 23 1.08 6.91 -1.85
C LYS A 23 0.19 8.13 -2.10
N LYS A 24 -0.67 8.10 -3.12
CA LYS A 24 -1.61 9.20 -3.42
C LYS A 24 -2.67 9.40 -2.35
N THR A 25 -3.08 8.33 -1.64
CA THR A 25 -4.06 8.47 -0.55
C THR A 25 -3.44 8.99 0.74
N GLY A 26 -2.12 8.94 0.89
CA GLY A 26 -1.44 9.24 2.16
C GLY A 26 -1.60 8.14 3.22
N CYS A 27 -2.17 6.99 2.86
CA CYS A 27 -2.42 5.88 3.79
C CYS A 27 -1.38 4.76 3.71
N ILE A 28 -0.26 4.97 2.99
CA ILE A 28 0.74 3.91 2.74
C ILE A 28 1.41 3.39 4.02
N ASP A 29 1.71 4.25 4.98
CA ASP A 29 2.34 3.81 6.24
C ASP A 29 1.41 2.91 7.07
N LEU A 30 0.10 3.18 7.01
CA LEU A 30 -0.91 2.34 7.64
C LEU A 30 -1.08 1.00 6.92
N HIS A 31 -0.88 0.97 5.59
CA HIS A 31 -0.82 -0.28 4.85
C HIS A 31 0.39 -1.12 5.28
N HIS A 32 1.57 -0.52 5.39
CA HIS A 32 2.77 -1.20 5.86
C HIS A 32 2.59 -1.72 7.30
N ALA A 33 1.97 -0.96 8.19
CA ALA A 33 1.66 -1.42 9.55
C ALA A 33 0.76 -2.68 9.57
N VAL A 34 -0.17 -2.82 8.62
CA VAL A 34 -0.96 -4.04 8.45
C VAL A 34 -0.08 -5.20 7.97
N GLN A 35 0.81 -4.95 7.00
CA GLN A 35 1.74 -5.96 6.50
C GLN A 35 2.71 -6.43 7.59
N GLU A 36 3.27 -5.53 8.39
CA GLU A 36 4.14 -5.83 9.52
C GLU A 36 3.41 -6.70 10.55
N CYS A 37 2.19 -6.33 10.94
CA CYS A 37 1.40 -7.15 11.86
C CYS A 37 1.12 -8.55 11.30
N PHE A 38 0.79 -8.67 10.01
CA PHE A 38 0.56 -9.98 9.40
C PHE A 38 1.87 -10.79 9.31
N PHE A 39 3.00 -10.14 9.03
CA PHE A 39 4.30 -10.78 9.01
C PHE A 39 4.72 -11.31 10.40
N GLU A 40 4.42 -10.56 11.47
CA GLU A 40 4.72 -10.99 12.83
C GLU A 40 3.79 -12.11 13.30
N THR A 41 2.48 -11.95 13.10
CA THR A 41 1.46 -12.83 13.70
C THR A 41 1.06 -13.99 12.81
N HIS A 42 1.23 -13.87 11.49
CA HIS A 42 0.67 -14.77 10.47
C HIS A 42 -0.84 -14.99 10.58
N ASP A 43 -1.56 -14.13 11.32
CA ASP A 43 -3.00 -14.19 11.50
C ASP A 43 -3.60 -12.78 11.45
N TRP A 44 -4.20 -12.45 10.32
CA TRP A 44 -4.81 -11.14 10.09
C TRP A 44 -5.92 -10.81 11.10
N ARG A 45 -6.52 -11.80 11.77
CA ARG A 45 -7.53 -11.57 12.81
C ARG A 45 -6.94 -10.92 14.07
N GLN A 46 -5.63 -11.03 14.28
CA GLN A 46 -4.92 -10.32 15.35
C GLN A 46 -4.57 -8.87 14.95
N CYS A 47 -4.67 -8.53 13.67
CA CYS A 47 -4.32 -7.21 13.13
C CYS A 47 -5.51 -6.25 12.99
N GLN A 48 -6.59 -6.47 13.75
CA GLN A 48 -7.84 -5.70 13.62
C GLN A 48 -7.63 -4.20 13.86
N ASP A 49 -6.74 -3.84 14.79
CA ASP A 49 -6.45 -2.43 15.10
C ASP A 49 -5.76 -1.73 13.93
N GLN A 50 -4.75 -2.37 13.33
CA GLN A 50 -4.03 -1.86 12.15
C GLN A 50 -4.98 -1.77 10.95
N ILE A 51 -5.80 -2.80 10.72
CA ILE A 51 -6.80 -2.84 9.65
C ILE A 51 -7.82 -1.71 9.81
N LYS A 52 -8.31 -1.47 11.04
CA LYS A 52 -9.26 -0.40 11.33
C LYS A 52 -8.67 0.98 11.02
N LYS A 53 -7.44 1.26 11.50
CA LYS A 53 -6.75 2.52 11.21
C LYS A 53 -6.58 2.75 9.71
N PHE A 54 -6.15 1.71 8.98
CA PHE A 54 -6.00 1.78 7.53
C PHE A 54 -7.33 2.06 6.82
N LYS A 55 -8.41 1.36 7.22
CA LYS A 55 -9.76 1.57 6.69
C LYS A 55 -10.27 2.98 6.94
N ASP A 56 -10.07 3.51 8.14
CA ASP A 56 -10.52 4.86 8.51
C ASP A 56 -9.79 5.92 7.66
N CYS A 57 -8.48 5.77 7.44
CA CYS A 57 -7.73 6.64 6.53
C CYS A 57 -8.28 6.62 5.10
N MET A 58 -8.57 5.42 4.56
CA MET A 58 -9.12 5.27 3.23
C MET A 58 -10.54 5.84 3.08
N ASN A 59 -11.35 5.78 4.14
CA ASN A 59 -12.68 6.41 4.13
C ASN A 59 -12.58 7.93 4.03
N VAL A 60 -11.68 8.55 4.79
CA VAL A 60 -11.41 10.01 4.69
C VAL A 60 -10.99 10.39 3.27
N TYR A 61 -10.09 9.60 2.65
CA TYR A 61 -9.72 9.84 1.26
C TYR A 61 -10.94 9.72 0.33
N ARG A 62 -11.73 8.66 0.44
CA ARG A 62 -12.92 8.44 -0.41
C ARG A 62 -13.93 9.59 -0.29
N GLU A 63 -14.27 10.00 0.92
CA GLU A 63 -15.17 11.14 1.16
C GLU A 63 -14.63 12.44 0.58
N SER A 64 -13.31 12.65 0.67
CA SER A 64 -12.67 13.82 0.06
C SER A 64 -12.77 13.82 -1.47
N GLN A 65 -12.76 12.65 -2.12
CA GLN A 65 -12.93 12.54 -3.55
C GLN A 65 -14.39 12.75 -3.94
N GLU A 66 -15.33 12.13 -3.22
CA GLU A 66 -16.78 12.33 -3.44
C GLU A 66 -17.15 13.82 -3.38
N LYS A 67 -16.64 14.56 -2.39
CA LYS A 67 -16.87 16.01 -2.27
C LYS A 67 -16.24 16.85 -3.39
N LYS A 68 -15.13 16.39 -3.99
CA LYS A 68 -14.46 17.12 -5.09
C LYS A 68 -15.19 16.98 -6.42
N TYR A 69 -15.93 15.88 -6.59
CA TYR A 69 -16.61 15.54 -7.85
C TYR A 69 -18.15 15.59 -7.74
N SER A 70 -18.68 15.92 -6.56
CA SER A 70 -20.09 16.29 -6.35
C SER A 70 -20.33 17.76 -6.72
#